data_AF-A0A7L0WHG6-F1
#
_entry.id   AF-A0A7L0WHG6-F1
#
_cell.length_a   1.000
_cell.length_b   1.000
_cell.length_c   1.000
_cell.angle_alpha   90.00
_cell.angle_beta   90.00
_cell.angle_gamma   90.00
#
_symmetry.space_group_name_H-M   'P 1'
#
loop_
_entity.id
_entity.type
_entity.pdbx_description
1 polymer ?
#
loop_
_entity_poly.entity_id
_entity_poly.type
_entity_poly.pdbx_seq_one_letter_code
_entity_poly.pdbx_strand_id
1 'polypeptide(L)'
;MAKRVAIIGGGSSGLCAIKACLDEGLEPVCFERSRDIGGLWRFEEQPEEGRASIYRSVIINTSKEMMCFSDFPIPSDFPNYMHHSKIMEYFRMYAQHFDLLRHIRFRTSVHRVVKRPDFAATGCWEVVTESEGKQESAVFDAVLVCTGHHSDAHLPLHTFPGIEKFKGRYLHSRDYKEPRDFTDKSVVVIGIGNSGSDLAVEISQTAKQVFLSTRRGAWVMNRVGQQGYPIDTIFSTRIKSFLKHLLTPSMASSFAERQLNMRFDHTHYGLKPKHRVLDQHPTINDDLPNRIISGRVQVKPNIQEFTETSALFEDGTREDIDAVVFATGYSFSFPFLEGYVKVVENQVSLYKYVFPVDLEKPTLAFIGFIQPLGAIMPISEMQCRWATRVFKGLNKLPPRHDMEADIKHKREEMANRYVASRRHTIQVDYIPYMDELACQLGVKPSLPALFLTDPKLALEVLLGPCTPYQYRLRGPGTWQGAREAILTQRQRIIQ
;
A
#
# COMPACT_ATOMS: atom_id res chain seq x y z
N MET A 1 30.52 -0.21 10.76
CA MET A 1 29.12 0.28 10.87
C MET A 1 28.80 0.98 9.57
N ALA A 2 27.58 0.86 9.06
CA ALA A 2 27.23 1.48 7.78
C ALA A 2 27.33 3.02 7.86
N LYS A 3 27.83 3.64 6.80
CA LYS A 3 27.90 5.09 6.65
C LYS A 3 27.14 5.53 5.40
N ARG A 4 27.46 4.95 4.23
CA ARG A 4 26.80 5.26 2.95
C ARG A 4 25.70 4.25 2.64
N VAL A 5 24.49 4.75 2.39
CA VAL A 5 23.31 3.91 2.13
C VAL A 5 22.75 4.21 0.74
N ALA A 6 22.62 3.17 -0.10
CA ALA A 6 21.90 3.30 -1.36
C ALA A 6 20.40 3.15 -1.12
N ILE A 7 19.59 4.03 -1.70
CA ILE A 7 18.13 3.97 -1.66
C ILE A 7 17.62 3.82 -3.10
N ILE A 8 16.80 2.81 -3.35
CA ILE A 8 16.33 2.48 -4.71
C ILE A 8 14.86 2.90 -4.85
N GLY A 9 14.62 4.03 -5.51
CA GLY A 9 13.31 4.63 -5.75
C GLY A 9 13.01 5.82 -4.84
N GLY A 10 12.58 6.93 -5.44
CA GLY A 10 12.20 8.20 -4.81
C GLY A 10 10.69 8.36 -4.57
N GLY A 11 9.98 7.25 -4.35
CA GLY A 11 8.57 7.24 -3.93
C GLY A 11 8.39 7.60 -2.45
N SER A 12 7.18 7.43 -1.90
CA SER A 12 6.91 7.72 -0.48
C SER A 12 7.85 6.98 0.48
N SER A 13 8.14 5.71 0.18
CA SER A 13 9.08 4.89 0.96
C SER A 13 10.54 5.36 0.82
N GLY A 14 10.92 5.87 -0.36
CA GLY A 14 12.24 6.43 -0.61
C GLY A 14 12.48 7.74 0.13
N LEU A 15 11.49 8.64 0.13
CA LEU A 15 11.58 9.90 0.85
C LEU A 15 11.76 9.68 2.36
N CYS A 16 10.97 8.78 2.97
CA CYS A 16 11.16 8.46 4.38
C CYS A 16 12.46 7.69 4.66
N ALA A 17 12.97 6.91 3.69
CA ALA A 17 14.29 6.27 3.80
C ALA A 17 15.42 7.31 3.85
N ILE A 18 15.39 8.32 2.97
CA ILE A 18 16.39 9.41 2.98
C ILE A 18 16.35 10.11 4.34
N LYS A 19 15.16 10.53 4.78
CA LYS A 19 15.02 11.21 6.08
C LYS A 19 15.50 10.34 7.24
N ALA A 20 15.10 9.06 7.30
CA ALA A 20 15.53 8.17 8.38
C ALA A 20 17.05 7.96 8.39
N CYS A 21 17.70 7.91 7.22
CA CYS A 21 19.16 7.89 7.13
C CYS A 21 19.76 9.15 7.74
N LEU A 22 19.25 10.33 7.38
CA LEU A 22 19.72 11.62 7.91
C LEU A 22 19.51 11.75 9.42
N ASP A 23 18.32 11.38 9.93
CA ASP A 23 17.99 11.38 11.36
C ASP A 23 18.97 10.51 12.18
N GLU A 24 19.51 9.45 11.57
CA GLU A 24 20.47 8.54 12.16
C GLU A 24 21.93 8.86 11.80
N GLY A 25 22.21 9.97 11.10
CA GLY A 25 23.56 10.40 10.74
C GLY A 25 24.25 9.51 9.69
N LEU A 26 23.47 8.85 8.83
CA LEU A 26 23.94 8.13 7.65
C LEU A 26 23.98 9.06 6.43
N GLU A 27 24.70 8.65 5.39
CA GLU A 27 24.88 9.38 4.12
C GLU A 27 24.05 8.69 3.01
N PRO A 28 22.78 9.10 2.79
CA PRO A 28 21.93 8.49 1.77
C PRO A 28 22.30 8.97 0.36
N VAL A 29 22.24 8.03 -0.60
CA VAL A 29 22.19 8.31 -2.04
C VAL A 29 20.99 7.58 -2.60
N CYS A 30 19.99 8.34 -3.05
CA CYS A 30 18.77 7.81 -3.65
C CYS A 30 18.87 7.82 -5.17
N PHE A 31 18.54 6.70 -5.79
CA PHE A 31 18.46 6.54 -7.24
C PHE A 31 17.00 6.46 -7.66
N GLU A 32 16.53 7.43 -8.44
CA GLU A 32 15.18 7.48 -8.98
C GLU A 32 15.24 7.36 -10.50
N ARG A 33 14.59 6.33 -11.06
CA ARG A 33 14.57 6.07 -12.50
C ARG A 33 13.89 7.19 -13.29
N SER A 34 12.94 7.87 -12.68
CA SER A 34 12.12 8.91 -13.29
C SER A 34 12.72 10.30 -13.11
N ARG A 35 12.05 11.32 -13.66
CA ARG A 35 12.48 12.73 -13.61
C ARG A 35 12.13 13.49 -12.32
N ASP A 36 11.32 12.93 -11.44
CA ASP A 36 10.79 13.59 -10.25
C ASP A 36 10.44 12.53 -9.17
N ILE A 37 10.16 12.97 -7.94
CA ILE A 37 9.80 12.13 -6.80
C ILE A 37 8.35 11.59 -6.89
N GLY A 38 7.94 10.84 -5.87
CA GLY A 38 6.54 10.51 -5.57
C GLY A 38 6.05 9.18 -6.15
N GLY A 39 6.74 8.64 -7.16
CA GLY A 39 6.48 7.32 -7.72
C GLY A 39 5.03 7.17 -8.20
N LEU A 40 4.25 6.34 -7.50
CA LEU A 40 2.85 6.04 -7.80
C LEU A 40 1.96 7.29 -7.79
N TRP A 41 2.21 8.24 -6.88
CA TRP A 41 1.32 9.40 -6.69
C TRP A 41 1.54 10.51 -7.72
N ARG A 42 2.64 10.45 -8.48
CA ARG A 42 2.90 11.36 -9.60
C ARG A 42 2.13 10.89 -10.83
N PHE A 43 0.94 11.43 -11.01
CA PHE A 43 0.16 11.21 -12.22
C PHE A 43 0.92 11.76 -13.44
N GLU A 44 0.93 10.97 -14.50
CA GLU A 44 1.40 11.34 -15.82
C GLU A 44 0.40 10.74 -16.83
N GLU A 45 0.18 11.45 -17.93
CA GLU A 45 -0.78 11.04 -18.97
C GLU A 45 -0.41 9.68 -19.57
N GLN A 46 0.89 9.45 -19.78
CA GLN A 46 1.40 8.21 -20.36
C GLN A 46 2.01 7.33 -19.26
N PRO A 47 1.69 6.02 -19.22
CA PRO A 47 2.37 5.09 -18.32
C PRO A 47 3.88 5.05 -18.60
N GLU A 48 4.69 5.30 -17.57
CA GLU A 48 6.15 5.14 -17.65
C GLU A 48 6.53 3.70 -17.31
N GLU A 49 7.45 3.10 -18.07
CA GLU A 49 7.95 1.76 -17.79
C GLU A 49 8.62 1.70 -16.41
N GLY A 50 8.35 0.62 -15.66
CA GLY A 50 8.89 0.36 -14.33
C GLY A 50 8.53 1.38 -13.23
N ARG A 51 7.56 2.26 -13.50
CA ARG A 51 6.87 3.06 -12.48
C ARG A 51 5.39 2.71 -12.47
N ALA A 52 4.80 2.67 -11.28
CA ALA A 52 3.37 2.49 -11.11
C ALA A 52 2.59 3.63 -11.81
N SER A 53 1.48 3.27 -12.45
CA SER A 53 0.61 4.19 -13.17
C SER A 53 -0.73 4.30 -12.45
N ILE A 54 -1.23 5.53 -12.31
CA ILE A 54 -2.55 5.84 -11.75
C ILE A 54 -3.40 6.58 -12.78
N TYR A 55 -4.70 6.60 -12.54
CA TYR A 55 -5.68 7.35 -13.32
C TYR A 55 -5.95 8.72 -12.71
N ARG A 56 -6.46 9.65 -13.53
CA ARG A 56 -6.48 11.08 -13.21
C ARG A 56 -7.28 11.40 -11.96
N SER A 57 -8.32 10.63 -11.66
CA SER A 57 -9.27 10.92 -10.59
C SER A 57 -8.91 10.28 -9.24
N VAL A 58 -7.78 9.57 -9.13
CA VAL A 58 -7.46 8.79 -7.91
C VAL A 58 -7.51 9.68 -6.67
N ILE A 59 -8.36 9.28 -5.73
CA ILE A 59 -8.43 9.79 -4.36
C ILE A 59 -7.95 8.67 -3.42
N ILE A 60 -7.06 9.01 -2.49
CA ILE A 60 -6.53 8.03 -1.53
C ILE A 60 -7.65 7.49 -0.63
N ASN A 61 -7.52 6.23 -0.20
CA ASN A 61 -8.50 5.55 0.66
C ASN A 61 -8.22 5.66 2.17
N THR A 62 -7.22 6.44 2.56
CA THR A 62 -6.81 6.65 3.96
C THR A 62 -6.77 8.12 4.28
N SER A 63 -7.28 8.51 5.45
CA SER A 63 -7.43 9.90 5.86
C SER A 63 -6.12 10.59 6.17
N LYS A 64 -6.08 11.92 6.01
CA LYS A 64 -4.88 12.76 6.17
C LYS A 64 -4.16 12.53 7.50
N GLU A 65 -4.90 12.43 8.61
CA GLU A 65 -4.30 12.19 9.94
C GLU A 65 -3.79 10.76 10.14
N MET A 66 -4.29 9.80 9.38
CA MET A 66 -3.88 8.40 9.47
C MET A 66 -2.76 8.04 8.49
N MET A 67 -2.53 8.86 7.46
CA MET A 67 -1.56 8.60 6.40
C MET A 67 -0.33 9.50 6.39
N CYS A 68 -0.32 10.60 7.14
CA CYS A 68 0.84 11.48 7.24
C CYS A 68 2.07 10.75 7.81
N PHE A 69 3.26 11.32 7.60
CA PHE A 69 4.45 10.94 8.34
C PHE A 69 4.34 11.39 9.81
N SER A 70 4.95 10.62 10.72
CA SER A 70 4.74 10.73 12.17
C SER A 70 5.24 12.05 12.80
N ASP A 71 6.13 12.75 12.13
CA ASP A 71 6.69 14.05 12.57
C ASP A 71 6.41 15.19 11.59
N PHE A 72 5.48 14.99 10.64
CA PHE A 72 5.13 16.00 9.64
C PHE A 72 3.64 15.92 9.27
N PRO A 73 2.74 16.55 10.05
CA PRO A 73 1.31 16.57 9.77
C PRO A 73 1.00 17.16 8.40
N ILE A 74 -0.05 16.65 7.74
CA ILE A 74 -0.58 17.23 6.50
C ILE A 74 -1.21 18.61 6.81
N PRO A 75 -1.14 19.63 5.92
CA PRO A 75 -1.74 20.93 6.20
C PRO A 75 -3.23 20.83 6.62
N SER A 76 -3.65 21.68 7.56
CA SER A 76 -5.01 21.60 8.12
C SER A 76 -6.09 21.83 7.08
N ASP A 77 -5.84 22.68 6.08
CA ASP A 77 -6.74 23.02 4.97
C ASP A 77 -6.85 21.93 3.89
N PHE A 78 -6.02 20.87 3.95
CA PHE A 78 -6.13 19.76 3.00
C PHE A 78 -7.34 18.88 3.33
N PRO A 79 -8.02 18.31 2.33
CA PRO A 79 -9.16 17.43 2.56
C PRO A 79 -8.74 16.14 3.27
N ASN A 80 -9.65 15.54 4.04
CA ASN A 80 -9.37 14.29 4.74
C ASN A 80 -8.96 13.17 3.79
N TYR A 81 -9.65 13.01 2.66
CA TYR A 81 -9.28 12.10 1.58
C TYR A 81 -8.78 12.93 0.40
N MET A 82 -7.49 12.83 0.12
CA MET A 82 -6.82 13.67 -0.85
C MET A 82 -6.82 13.06 -2.24
N HIS A 83 -7.09 13.91 -3.23
CA HIS A 83 -6.73 13.65 -4.61
C HIS A 83 -5.22 13.40 -4.75
N HIS A 84 -4.79 12.58 -5.70
CA HIS A 84 -3.37 12.23 -5.89
C HIS A 84 -2.46 13.47 -6.02
N SER A 85 -2.97 14.58 -6.58
CA SER A 85 -2.22 15.84 -6.71
C SER A 85 -1.89 16.48 -5.37
N LYS A 86 -2.82 16.42 -4.38
CA LYS A 86 -2.60 16.91 -3.02
C LYS A 86 -1.64 16.02 -2.23
N ILE A 87 -1.63 14.71 -2.50
CA ILE A 87 -0.59 13.79 -1.98
C ILE A 87 0.79 14.20 -2.50
N MET A 88 0.90 14.50 -3.79
CA MET A 88 2.16 14.96 -4.38
C MET A 88 2.61 16.31 -3.82
N GLU A 89 1.68 17.23 -3.59
CA GLU A 89 1.96 18.51 -2.91
C GLU A 89 2.56 18.26 -1.52
N TYR A 90 1.93 17.39 -0.71
CA TYR A 90 2.45 17.00 0.59
C TYR A 90 3.85 16.35 0.53
N PHE A 91 4.12 15.47 -0.45
CA PHE A 91 5.44 14.88 -0.62
C PHE A 91 6.51 15.90 -1.01
N ARG A 92 6.18 16.90 -1.82
CA ARG A 92 7.08 18.01 -2.14
C ARG A 92 7.36 18.87 -0.90
N MET A 93 6.32 19.16 -0.10
CA MET A 93 6.49 19.86 1.18
C MET A 93 7.43 19.08 2.12
N TYR A 94 7.24 17.77 2.26
CA TYR A 94 8.09 16.92 3.09
C TYR A 94 9.54 16.90 2.59
N ALA A 95 9.74 16.73 1.27
CA ALA A 95 11.06 16.73 0.67
C ALA A 95 11.78 18.07 0.80
N GLN A 96 11.06 19.19 0.71
CA GLN A 96 11.60 20.52 0.92
C GLN A 96 11.93 20.78 2.40
N HIS A 97 11.01 20.45 3.31
CA HIS A 97 11.17 20.71 4.74
C HIS A 97 12.39 19.99 5.35
N PHE A 98 12.64 18.75 4.92
CA PHE A 98 13.78 17.96 5.39
C PHE A 98 14.99 17.98 4.43
N ASP A 99 14.98 18.84 3.41
CA ASP A 99 16.06 18.98 2.41
C ASP A 99 16.51 17.64 1.79
N LEU A 100 15.53 16.85 1.36
CA LEU A 100 15.76 15.47 0.87
C LEU A 100 16.22 15.43 -0.59
N LEU A 101 15.85 16.42 -1.39
CA LEU A 101 16.03 16.39 -2.85
C LEU A 101 17.50 16.35 -3.28
N ARG A 102 18.41 16.96 -2.52
CA ARG A 102 19.86 16.94 -2.81
C ARG A 102 20.49 15.55 -2.74
N HIS A 103 19.81 14.59 -2.11
CA HIS A 103 20.25 13.21 -1.99
C HIS A 103 19.74 12.32 -3.13
N ILE A 104 18.95 12.87 -4.07
CA ILE A 104 18.30 12.11 -5.14
C ILE A 104 19.02 12.34 -6.47
N ARG A 105 19.42 11.25 -7.11
CA ARG A 105 19.85 11.21 -8.51
C ARG A 105 18.67 10.76 -9.37
N PHE A 106 18.03 11.71 -10.04
CA PHE A 106 16.94 11.44 -10.98
C PHE A 106 17.48 10.84 -12.28
N ARG A 107 16.58 10.27 -13.10
CA ARG A 107 16.92 9.60 -14.36
C ARG A 107 18.07 8.60 -14.21
N THR A 108 18.11 7.93 -13.07
CA THR A 108 19.18 7.00 -12.70
C THR A 108 18.54 5.68 -12.28
N SER A 109 18.59 4.70 -13.16
CA SER A 109 18.03 3.36 -12.93
C SER A 109 19.06 2.47 -12.27
N VAL A 110 18.67 1.72 -11.24
CA VAL A 110 19.52 0.67 -10.65
C VAL A 110 19.34 -0.61 -11.46
N HIS A 111 20.42 -1.09 -12.06
CA HIS A 111 20.42 -2.32 -12.87
C HIS A 111 20.83 -3.54 -12.07
N ARG A 112 21.80 -3.39 -11.15
CA ARG A 112 22.35 -4.52 -10.41
C ARG A 112 22.79 -4.12 -9.00
N VAL A 113 22.52 -4.98 -8.03
CA VAL A 113 22.97 -4.86 -6.64
C VAL A 113 23.59 -6.20 -6.26
N VAL A 114 24.90 -6.22 -6.04
CA VAL A 114 25.67 -7.46 -5.82
C VAL A 114 26.43 -7.38 -4.50
N LYS A 115 26.48 -8.47 -3.75
CA LYS A 115 27.39 -8.60 -2.60
C LYS A 115 28.83 -8.42 -3.10
N ARG A 116 29.64 -7.60 -2.42
CA ARG A 116 31.08 -7.58 -2.70
C ARG A 116 31.73 -8.92 -2.32
N PRO A 117 32.89 -9.27 -2.91
CA PRO A 117 33.62 -10.48 -2.51
C PRO A 117 33.94 -10.56 -1.01
N ASP A 118 34.11 -9.40 -0.35
CA ASP A 118 34.40 -9.27 1.08
C ASP A 118 33.14 -9.13 1.97
N PHE A 119 31.93 -9.40 1.44
CA PHE A 119 30.66 -9.15 2.12
C PHE A 119 30.54 -9.80 3.51
N ALA A 120 31.04 -11.01 3.69
CA ALA A 120 30.99 -11.69 4.99
C ALA A 120 31.72 -10.89 6.10
N ALA A 121 32.74 -10.11 5.74
CA ALA A 121 33.44 -9.21 6.65
C ALA A 121 32.80 -7.81 6.66
N THR A 122 32.55 -7.22 5.48
CA THR A 122 32.20 -5.81 5.32
C THR A 122 30.69 -5.53 5.35
N GLY A 123 29.89 -6.44 4.79
CA GLY A 123 28.46 -6.24 4.52
C GLY A 123 28.18 -5.29 3.35
N CYS A 124 29.18 -4.93 2.55
CA CYS A 124 29.06 -3.91 1.51
C CYS A 124 28.52 -4.47 0.18
N TRP A 125 27.82 -3.60 -0.54
CA TRP A 125 27.20 -3.88 -1.83
C TRP A 125 27.87 -3.08 -2.93
N GLU A 126 28.00 -3.69 -4.10
CA GLU A 126 28.25 -2.99 -5.36
C GLU A 126 26.91 -2.68 -6.02
N VAL A 127 26.62 -1.41 -6.27
CA VAL A 127 25.39 -0.95 -6.93
C VAL A 127 25.74 -0.39 -8.30
N VAL A 128 25.24 -1.05 -9.35
CA VAL A 128 25.40 -0.64 -10.75
C VAL A 128 24.16 0.13 -11.16
N THR A 129 24.38 1.36 -11.62
CA THR A 129 23.35 2.29 -12.05
C THR A 129 23.57 2.71 -13.49
N GLU A 130 22.51 3.12 -14.17
CA GLU A 130 22.58 3.69 -15.51
C GLU A 130 21.87 5.03 -15.55
N SER A 131 22.53 6.02 -16.13
CA SER A 131 21.94 7.33 -16.44
C SER A 131 22.40 7.76 -17.83
N GLU A 132 21.45 8.19 -18.66
CA GLU A 132 21.73 8.66 -20.05
C GLU A 132 22.56 7.65 -20.88
N GLY A 133 22.31 6.35 -20.69
CA GLY A 133 23.01 5.26 -21.38
C GLY A 133 24.43 4.97 -20.87
N LYS A 134 24.88 5.64 -19.80
CA LYS A 134 26.17 5.39 -19.15
C LYS A 134 25.97 4.62 -17.87
N GLN A 135 26.72 3.53 -17.72
CA GLN A 135 26.72 2.74 -16.48
C GLN A 135 27.83 3.20 -15.54
N GLU A 136 27.47 3.33 -14.26
CA GLU A 136 28.37 3.63 -13.16
C GLU A 136 28.19 2.59 -12.06
N SER A 137 29.30 2.18 -11.44
CA SER A 137 29.30 1.32 -10.27
C SER A 137 29.80 2.09 -9.05
N ALA A 138 29.13 1.91 -7.90
CA ALA A 138 29.54 2.49 -6.64
C ALA A 138 29.32 1.52 -5.47
N VAL A 139 30.20 1.60 -4.48
CA VAL A 139 30.12 0.78 -3.26
C VAL A 139 29.32 1.49 -2.18
N PHE A 140 28.44 0.72 -1.52
CA PHE A 140 27.60 1.16 -0.42
C PHE A 140 27.69 0.18 0.76
N ASP A 141 27.55 0.70 1.98
CA ASP A 141 27.58 -0.13 3.18
C ASP A 141 26.25 -0.83 3.45
N ALA A 142 25.15 -0.27 2.95
CA ALA A 142 23.83 -0.85 3.03
C ALA A 142 22.90 -0.37 1.90
N VAL A 143 21.81 -1.10 1.68
CA VAL A 143 20.83 -0.84 0.62
C VAL A 143 19.40 -0.88 1.17
N LEU A 144 18.61 0.14 0.85
CA LEU A 144 17.17 0.22 1.07
C LEU A 144 16.45 0.13 -0.27
N VAL A 145 15.63 -0.91 -0.44
CA VAL A 145 14.81 -1.12 -1.64
C VAL A 145 13.45 -0.46 -1.42
N CYS A 146 13.09 0.49 -2.27
CA CYS A 146 11.87 1.32 -2.16
C CYS A 146 11.10 1.41 -3.50
N THR A 147 11.20 0.38 -4.35
CA THR A 147 10.67 0.40 -5.73
C THR A 147 9.15 0.26 -5.83
N GLY A 148 8.47 -0.09 -4.72
CA GLY A 148 7.04 -0.37 -4.70
C GLY A 148 6.67 -1.71 -5.36
N HIS A 149 5.37 -2.03 -5.37
CA HIS A 149 4.88 -3.35 -5.77
C HIS A 149 3.57 -3.29 -6.62
N HIS A 150 3.31 -2.14 -7.24
CA HIS A 150 2.13 -1.89 -8.10
C HIS A 150 2.52 -1.41 -9.50
N SER A 151 3.69 -1.85 -9.99
CA SER A 151 4.24 -1.42 -11.29
C SER A 151 3.93 -2.43 -12.40
N ASP A 152 4.15 -3.73 -12.13
CA ASP A 152 4.07 -4.78 -13.16
C ASP A 152 2.63 -5.28 -13.26
N ALA A 153 1.95 -5.01 -14.37
CA ALA A 153 0.56 -5.41 -14.58
C ALA A 153 0.40 -6.94 -14.60
N HIS A 154 -0.56 -7.47 -13.82
CA HIS A 154 -0.91 -8.88 -13.88
C HIS A 154 -2.09 -9.08 -14.82
N LEU A 155 -1.82 -9.52 -16.05
CA LEU A 155 -2.83 -9.70 -17.10
C LEU A 155 -2.99 -11.19 -17.49
N PRO A 156 -3.84 -11.97 -16.78
CA PRO A 156 -3.97 -13.41 -16.99
C PRO A 156 -4.87 -13.75 -18.20
N LEU A 157 -4.47 -13.36 -19.41
CA LEU A 157 -5.29 -13.60 -20.63
C LEU A 157 -5.65 -15.07 -20.84
N HIS A 158 -4.76 -15.99 -20.47
CA HIS A 158 -4.98 -17.44 -20.56
C HIS A 158 -6.17 -17.96 -19.73
N THR A 159 -6.68 -17.19 -18.76
CA THR A 159 -7.88 -17.57 -17.98
C THR A 159 -9.18 -17.09 -18.60
N PHE A 160 -9.14 -16.42 -19.75
CA PHE A 160 -10.29 -15.88 -20.46
C PHE A 160 -10.32 -16.42 -21.89
N PRO A 161 -10.89 -17.62 -22.11
CA PRO A 161 -10.98 -18.21 -23.45
C PRO A 161 -11.62 -17.25 -24.45
N GLY A 162 -11.10 -17.21 -25.68
CA GLY A 162 -11.67 -16.41 -26.77
C GLY A 162 -11.28 -14.91 -26.73
N ILE A 163 -10.53 -14.44 -25.73
CA ILE A 163 -10.08 -13.04 -25.67
C ILE A 163 -9.22 -12.66 -26.89
N GLU A 164 -8.52 -13.62 -27.48
CA GLU A 164 -7.74 -13.47 -28.72
C GLU A 164 -8.62 -13.22 -29.96
N LYS A 165 -9.90 -13.59 -29.91
CA LYS A 165 -10.88 -13.37 -30.99
C LYS A 165 -11.60 -12.03 -30.84
N PHE A 166 -11.59 -11.43 -29.65
CA PHE A 166 -12.31 -10.21 -29.35
C PHE A 166 -11.79 -9.04 -30.20
N LYS A 167 -12.69 -8.43 -30.99
CA LYS A 167 -12.36 -7.33 -31.93
C LYS A 167 -12.41 -5.96 -31.26
N GLY A 168 -13.01 -5.85 -30.07
CA GLY A 168 -13.05 -4.62 -29.28
C GLY A 168 -11.72 -4.31 -28.59
N ARG A 169 -11.64 -3.16 -27.93
CA ARG A 169 -10.42 -2.74 -27.23
C ARG A 169 -10.36 -3.39 -25.85
N TYR A 170 -9.22 -3.96 -25.48
CA TYR A 170 -8.95 -4.30 -24.08
C TYR A 170 -7.65 -3.73 -23.55
N LEU A 171 -7.59 -3.47 -22.25
CA LEU A 171 -6.42 -2.93 -21.57
C LEU A 171 -6.37 -3.37 -20.11
N HIS A 172 -5.20 -3.27 -19.48
CA HIS A 172 -5.07 -3.40 -18.04
C HIS A 172 -5.39 -2.05 -17.35
N SER A 173 -5.86 -2.11 -16.11
CA SER A 173 -6.13 -0.91 -15.28
C SER A 173 -4.94 0.06 -15.14
N ARG A 174 -3.72 -0.43 -15.35
CA ARG A 174 -2.47 0.36 -15.38
C ARG A 174 -2.48 1.42 -16.49
N ASP A 175 -3.10 1.10 -17.62
CA ASP A 175 -3.07 1.91 -18.84
C ASP A 175 -4.32 2.81 -18.96
N TYR A 176 -5.28 2.66 -18.04
CA TYR A 176 -6.43 3.55 -17.93
C TYR A 176 -6.01 4.91 -17.36
N LYS A 177 -6.59 6.00 -17.88
CA LYS A 177 -6.30 7.37 -17.45
C LYS A 177 -7.53 8.22 -17.20
N GLU A 178 -8.49 8.15 -18.12
CA GLU A 178 -9.71 8.94 -18.11
C GLU A 178 -10.83 8.20 -18.87
N PRO A 179 -12.11 8.55 -18.65
CA PRO A 179 -13.23 7.76 -19.17
C PRO A 179 -13.60 8.08 -20.62
N ARG A 180 -12.96 9.09 -21.23
CA ARG A 180 -13.37 9.65 -22.53
C ARG A 180 -13.46 8.60 -23.63
N ASP A 181 -12.50 7.68 -23.67
CA ASP A 181 -12.43 6.59 -24.66
C ASP A 181 -13.56 5.56 -24.56
N PHE A 182 -14.35 5.62 -23.48
CA PHE A 182 -15.43 4.70 -23.15
C PHE A 182 -16.83 5.33 -23.27
N THR A 183 -16.90 6.60 -23.72
CA THR A 183 -18.17 7.32 -23.91
C THR A 183 -19.08 6.57 -24.90
N ASP A 184 -20.35 6.40 -24.53
CA ASP A 184 -21.39 5.70 -25.30
C ASP A 184 -21.08 4.22 -25.65
N LYS A 185 -20.10 3.61 -24.98
CA LYS A 185 -19.71 2.20 -25.16
C LYS A 185 -20.30 1.28 -24.10
N SER A 186 -20.44 0.00 -24.44
CA SER A 186 -20.65 -1.09 -23.49
C SER A 186 -19.29 -1.62 -23.01
N VAL A 187 -19.03 -1.55 -21.70
CA VAL A 187 -17.70 -1.85 -21.13
C VAL A 187 -17.78 -2.91 -20.05
N VAL A 188 -16.88 -3.88 -20.08
CA VAL A 188 -16.70 -4.84 -18.98
C VAL A 188 -15.46 -4.49 -18.18
N VAL A 189 -15.61 -4.31 -16.87
CA VAL A 189 -14.49 -4.19 -15.92
C VAL A 189 -14.35 -5.50 -15.16
N ILE A 190 -13.18 -6.13 -15.28
CA ILE A 190 -12.90 -7.44 -14.68
C ILE A 190 -12.12 -7.27 -13.38
N GLY A 191 -12.71 -7.76 -12.29
CA GLY A 191 -12.12 -7.72 -10.95
C GLY A 191 -12.67 -6.57 -10.12
N ILE A 192 -12.92 -6.84 -8.84
CA ILE A 192 -13.53 -5.91 -7.88
C ILE A 192 -12.54 -5.46 -6.80
N GLY A 193 -11.29 -5.22 -7.19
CA GLY A 193 -10.36 -4.45 -6.34
C GLY A 193 -10.74 -2.97 -6.30
N ASN A 194 -9.99 -2.16 -5.55
CA ASN A 194 -10.22 -0.71 -5.50
C ASN A 194 -10.21 -0.09 -6.91
N SER A 195 -9.22 -0.43 -7.74
CA SER A 195 -9.19 0.01 -9.14
C SER A 195 -10.42 -0.45 -9.92
N GLY A 196 -10.83 -1.72 -9.79
CA GLY A 196 -12.01 -2.23 -10.52
C GLY A 196 -13.29 -1.48 -10.19
N SER A 197 -13.52 -1.20 -8.91
CA SER A 197 -14.68 -0.43 -8.46
C SER A 197 -14.63 1.03 -8.90
N ASP A 198 -13.48 1.69 -8.74
CA ASP A 198 -13.30 3.09 -9.12
C ASP A 198 -13.48 3.28 -10.63
N LEU A 199 -12.86 2.41 -11.44
CA LEU A 199 -12.99 2.45 -12.90
C LEU A 199 -14.41 2.12 -13.36
N ALA A 200 -15.08 1.14 -12.75
CA ALA A 200 -16.48 0.85 -13.07
C ALA A 200 -17.39 2.05 -12.79
N VAL A 201 -17.20 2.71 -11.64
CA VAL A 201 -17.97 3.92 -11.27
C VAL A 201 -17.68 5.06 -12.24
N GLU A 202 -16.41 5.36 -12.53
CA GLU A 202 -16.02 6.47 -13.38
C GLU A 202 -16.49 6.29 -14.82
N ILE A 203 -16.24 5.12 -15.40
CA ILE A 203 -16.66 4.80 -16.77
C ILE A 203 -18.19 4.87 -16.89
N SER A 204 -18.93 4.45 -15.86
CA SER A 204 -20.40 4.44 -15.88
C SER A 204 -21.05 5.83 -16.00
N GLN A 205 -20.27 6.91 -15.85
CA GLN A 205 -20.76 8.28 -16.00
C GLN A 205 -21.01 8.64 -17.48
N THR A 206 -20.19 8.11 -18.39
CA THR A 206 -20.24 8.44 -19.83
C THR A 206 -20.50 7.22 -20.72
N ALA A 207 -20.25 6.01 -20.24
CA ALA A 207 -20.54 4.78 -20.98
C ALA A 207 -22.04 4.53 -21.14
N LYS A 208 -22.39 3.82 -22.22
CA LYS A 208 -23.76 3.31 -22.46
C LYS A 208 -24.16 2.31 -21.37
N GLN A 209 -23.27 1.37 -21.06
CA GLN A 209 -23.46 0.37 -20.01
C GLN A 209 -22.10 -0.09 -19.46
N VAL A 210 -22.00 -0.28 -18.15
CA VAL A 210 -20.85 -0.92 -17.51
C VAL A 210 -21.27 -2.23 -16.86
N PHE A 211 -20.48 -3.28 -17.08
CA PHE A 211 -20.59 -4.56 -16.39
C PHE A 211 -19.38 -4.74 -15.48
N LEU A 212 -19.59 -4.88 -14.18
CA LEU A 212 -18.54 -5.17 -13.21
C LEU A 212 -18.51 -6.68 -12.96
N SER A 213 -17.56 -7.36 -13.61
CA SER A 213 -17.40 -8.81 -13.49
C SER A 213 -16.56 -9.18 -12.27
N THR A 214 -17.11 -10.04 -11.41
CA THR A 214 -16.39 -10.57 -10.25
C THR A 214 -16.62 -12.06 -10.07
N ARG A 215 -15.51 -12.78 -9.92
CA ARG A 215 -15.50 -14.23 -9.63
C ARG A 215 -15.85 -14.61 -8.19
N ARG A 216 -15.77 -13.66 -7.25
CA ARG A 216 -15.92 -13.95 -5.81
C ARG A 216 -16.86 -13.02 -5.08
N GLY A 217 -17.24 -11.88 -5.66
CA GLY A 217 -17.80 -10.76 -4.88
C GLY A 217 -16.73 -10.06 -4.02
N ALA A 218 -17.14 -9.02 -3.31
CA ALA A 218 -16.31 -8.33 -2.32
C ALA A 218 -17.19 -7.57 -1.33
N TRP A 219 -16.70 -7.43 -0.10
CA TRP A 219 -17.25 -6.49 0.87
C TRP A 219 -16.79 -5.08 0.49
N VAL A 220 -17.74 -4.20 0.19
CA VAL A 220 -17.47 -2.81 -0.19
C VAL A 220 -17.72 -1.90 1.00
N MET A 221 -16.72 -1.09 1.33
CA MET A 221 -16.73 -0.11 2.40
C MET A 221 -16.74 1.31 1.83
N ASN A 222 -17.21 2.25 2.64
CA ASN A 222 -17.25 3.68 2.35
C ASN A 222 -16.21 4.43 3.17
N ARG A 223 -15.67 5.52 2.62
CA ARG A 223 -14.76 6.45 3.31
C ARG A 223 -15.49 7.28 4.35
N VAL A 224 -16.71 7.72 4.03
CA VAL A 224 -17.53 8.58 4.91
C VAL A 224 -18.16 7.77 6.03
N GLY A 225 -17.55 7.74 7.21
CA GLY A 225 -18.02 7.00 8.37
C GLY A 225 -19.13 7.69 9.17
N GLN A 226 -19.31 7.23 10.41
CA GLN A 226 -20.33 7.76 11.33
C GLN A 226 -20.14 9.26 11.55
N GLN A 227 -21.23 10.04 11.50
CA GLN A 227 -21.22 11.50 11.61
C GLN A 227 -20.33 12.22 10.56
N GLY A 228 -19.98 11.55 9.46
CA GLY A 228 -19.13 12.13 8.42
C GLY A 228 -17.63 12.03 8.70
N TYR A 229 -17.21 11.46 9.82
CA TYR A 229 -15.79 11.24 10.11
C TYR A 229 -15.17 10.22 9.16
N PRO A 230 -13.87 10.34 8.83
CA PRO A 230 -13.17 9.33 8.04
C PRO A 230 -13.22 7.95 8.71
N ILE A 231 -13.59 6.92 7.96
CA ILE A 231 -13.89 5.59 8.49
C ILE A 231 -12.70 4.93 9.21
N ASP A 232 -11.49 5.21 8.77
CA ASP A 232 -10.25 4.68 9.35
C ASP A 232 -9.93 5.31 10.71
N THR A 233 -10.26 6.59 10.93
CA THR A 233 -10.13 7.23 12.26
C THR A 233 -11.07 6.61 13.29
N ILE A 234 -12.21 6.09 12.84
CA ILE A 234 -13.20 5.41 13.69
C ILE A 234 -12.75 3.99 13.99
N PHE A 235 -12.28 3.22 13.00
CA PHE A 235 -11.94 1.82 13.17
C PHE A 235 -10.56 1.60 13.79
N SER A 236 -9.55 2.37 13.39
CA SER A 236 -8.15 2.18 13.78
C SER A 236 -7.84 2.87 15.10
N THR A 237 -8.48 2.44 16.19
CA THR A 237 -8.21 2.89 17.57
C THR A 237 -7.57 1.77 18.39
N ARG A 238 -6.75 2.13 19.40
CA ARG A 238 -6.10 1.12 20.25
C ARG A 238 -7.11 0.29 21.03
N ILE A 239 -8.17 0.94 21.55
CA ILE A 239 -9.23 0.23 22.27
C ILE A 239 -9.95 -0.79 21.38
N LYS A 240 -10.28 -0.45 20.13
CA LYS A 240 -10.92 -1.41 19.21
C LYS A 240 -9.97 -2.53 18.82
N SER A 241 -8.69 -2.24 18.63
CA SER A 241 -7.67 -3.28 18.40
C SER A 241 -7.60 -4.24 19.58
N PHE A 242 -7.59 -3.73 20.81
CA PHE A 242 -7.60 -4.55 22.02
C PHE A 242 -8.88 -5.38 22.15
N LEU A 243 -10.05 -4.78 21.98
CA LEU A 243 -11.34 -5.48 22.02
C LEU A 243 -11.44 -6.56 20.93
N LYS A 244 -10.87 -6.33 19.73
CA LYS A 244 -10.83 -7.33 18.65
C LYS A 244 -10.10 -8.61 19.09
N HIS A 245 -9.06 -8.51 19.93
CA HIS A 245 -8.36 -9.68 20.46
C HIS A 245 -9.16 -10.47 21.51
N LEU A 246 -10.18 -9.86 22.12
CA LEU A 246 -11.09 -10.53 23.06
C LEU A 246 -12.27 -11.22 22.36
N LEU A 247 -12.54 -10.86 21.10
CA LEU A 247 -13.62 -11.43 20.30
C LEU A 247 -13.10 -12.58 19.44
N THR A 248 -13.94 -13.60 19.22
CA THR A 248 -13.63 -14.61 18.20
C THR A 248 -13.67 -13.97 16.80
N PRO A 249 -12.85 -14.42 15.84
CA PRO A 249 -12.87 -13.90 14.47
C PRO A 249 -14.26 -13.90 13.83
N SER A 250 -15.07 -14.92 14.09
CA SER A 250 -16.45 -15.02 13.60
C SER A 250 -17.36 -13.93 14.16
N MET A 251 -17.25 -13.61 15.45
CA MET A 251 -18.02 -12.52 16.07
C MET A 251 -17.62 -11.16 15.51
N ALA A 252 -16.31 -10.91 15.38
CA ALA A 252 -15.78 -9.67 14.80
C ALA A 252 -16.24 -9.49 13.34
N SER A 253 -16.14 -10.53 12.53
CA SER A 253 -16.64 -10.53 11.15
C SER A 253 -18.15 -10.32 11.08
N SER A 254 -18.93 -11.00 11.92
CA SER A 254 -20.40 -10.85 11.93
C SER A 254 -20.83 -9.44 12.30
N PHE A 255 -20.16 -8.81 13.27
CA PHE A 255 -20.41 -7.42 13.63
C PHE A 255 -20.09 -6.49 12.46
N ALA A 256 -18.91 -6.62 11.86
CA ALA A 256 -18.49 -5.79 10.74
C ALA A 256 -19.39 -5.95 9.50
N GLU A 257 -19.77 -7.18 9.15
CA GLU A 257 -20.68 -7.48 8.03
C GLU A 257 -22.07 -6.88 8.27
N ARG A 258 -22.59 -6.93 9.51
CA ARG A 258 -23.84 -6.26 9.86
C ARG A 258 -23.73 -4.76 9.66
N GLN A 259 -22.63 -4.14 10.07
CA GLN A 259 -22.41 -2.70 9.87
C GLN A 259 -22.37 -2.33 8.38
N LEU A 260 -21.69 -3.13 7.55
CA LEU A 260 -21.65 -2.89 6.11
C LEU A 260 -23.03 -3.06 5.45
N ASN A 261 -23.76 -4.12 5.81
CA ASN A 261 -25.09 -4.38 5.24
C ASN A 261 -26.15 -3.35 5.67
N MET A 262 -25.97 -2.64 6.79
CA MET A 262 -26.84 -1.52 7.15
C MET A 262 -26.75 -0.34 6.16
N ARG A 263 -25.62 -0.19 5.45
CA ARG A 263 -25.52 0.82 4.38
C ARG A 263 -26.25 0.35 3.13
N PHE A 264 -25.95 -0.86 2.68
CA PHE A 264 -26.66 -1.55 1.61
C PHE A 264 -26.39 -3.06 1.69
N ASP A 265 -27.41 -3.89 1.46
CA ASP A 265 -27.27 -5.34 1.56
C ASP A 265 -26.47 -5.90 0.37
N HIS A 266 -25.30 -6.48 0.66
CA HIS A 266 -24.40 -6.99 -0.38
C HIS A 266 -25.00 -8.17 -1.15
N THR A 267 -25.96 -8.91 -0.58
CA THR A 267 -26.67 -10.00 -1.26
C THR A 267 -27.59 -9.42 -2.32
N HIS A 268 -28.39 -8.41 -1.98
CA HIS A 268 -29.32 -7.77 -2.91
C HIS A 268 -28.61 -7.08 -4.08
N TYR A 269 -27.37 -6.62 -3.86
CA TYR A 269 -26.56 -5.94 -4.86
C TYR A 269 -25.63 -6.89 -5.65
N GLY A 270 -25.72 -8.21 -5.43
CA GLY A 270 -24.91 -9.20 -6.14
C GLY A 270 -23.42 -9.18 -5.78
N LEU A 271 -23.04 -8.55 -4.66
CA LEU A 271 -21.65 -8.34 -4.24
C LEU A 271 -21.20 -9.28 -3.13
N LYS A 272 -22.12 -9.92 -2.40
CA LYS A 272 -21.82 -10.73 -1.23
C LYS A 272 -20.88 -11.89 -1.58
N PRO A 273 -19.67 -11.93 -1.01
CA PRO A 273 -18.76 -13.04 -1.26
C PRO A 273 -19.07 -14.26 -0.39
N LYS A 274 -18.44 -15.39 -0.73
CA LYS A 274 -18.47 -16.61 0.09
C LYS A 274 -17.61 -16.51 1.36
N HIS A 275 -16.57 -15.65 1.35
CA HIS A 275 -15.66 -15.43 2.48
C HIS A 275 -16.14 -14.30 3.41
N ARG A 276 -15.60 -14.25 4.64
CA ARG A 276 -15.96 -13.23 5.64
C ARG A 276 -15.26 -11.90 5.36
N VAL A 277 -15.75 -10.81 5.95
CA VAL A 277 -15.21 -9.45 5.70
C VAL A 277 -13.74 -9.27 6.05
N LEU A 278 -13.22 -10.01 7.04
CA LEU A 278 -11.81 -9.91 7.45
C LEU A 278 -10.86 -10.83 6.66
N ASP A 279 -11.39 -11.63 5.74
CA ASP A 279 -10.66 -12.64 4.96
C ASP A 279 -10.16 -12.08 3.61
N GLN A 280 -10.45 -10.82 3.31
CA GLN A 280 -10.03 -10.15 2.08
C GLN A 280 -9.65 -8.71 2.39
N HIS A 281 -8.72 -8.17 1.61
CA HIS A 281 -8.48 -6.72 1.64
C HIS A 281 -9.76 -5.98 1.18
N PRO A 282 -10.32 -5.08 2.00
CA PRO A 282 -11.60 -4.45 1.70
C PRO A 282 -11.52 -3.61 0.45
N THR A 283 -12.62 -3.55 -0.29
CA THR A 283 -12.77 -2.65 -1.43
C THR A 283 -13.45 -1.38 -0.94
N ILE A 284 -12.83 -0.22 -1.15
CA ILE A 284 -13.33 1.06 -0.65
C ILE A 284 -13.85 1.86 -1.83
N ASN A 285 -15.16 2.10 -1.87
CA ASN A 285 -15.80 2.94 -2.87
C ASN A 285 -17.15 3.45 -2.35
N ASP A 286 -17.28 4.78 -2.23
CA ASP A 286 -18.48 5.42 -1.69
C ASP A 286 -19.68 5.41 -2.67
N ASP A 287 -19.39 5.37 -3.97
CA ASP A 287 -20.31 5.64 -5.07
C ASP A 287 -20.87 4.38 -5.74
N LEU A 288 -20.15 3.25 -5.65
CA LEU A 288 -20.49 2.01 -6.33
C LEU A 288 -21.92 1.55 -6.06
N PRO A 289 -22.44 1.55 -4.81
CA PRO A 289 -23.83 1.17 -4.55
C PRO A 289 -24.83 2.05 -5.33
N ASN A 290 -24.58 3.37 -5.40
CA ASN A 290 -25.46 4.30 -6.12
C ASN A 290 -25.44 4.07 -7.65
N ARG A 291 -24.29 3.62 -8.19
CA ARG A 291 -24.20 3.23 -9.61
C ARG A 291 -24.86 1.89 -9.91
N ILE A 292 -24.86 0.97 -8.96
CA ILE A 292 -25.56 -0.31 -9.09
C ILE A 292 -27.08 -0.13 -9.05
N ILE A 293 -27.61 0.59 -8.05
CA ILE A 293 -29.07 0.77 -7.91
C ILE A 293 -29.69 1.56 -9.07
N SER A 294 -28.91 2.41 -9.74
CA SER A 294 -29.34 3.15 -10.94
C SER A 294 -29.17 2.36 -12.24
N GLY A 295 -28.68 1.11 -12.18
CA GLY A 295 -28.43 0.25 -13.35
C GLY A 295 -27.21 0.64 -14.20
N ARG A 296 -26.54 1.75 -13.87
CA ARG A 296 -25.36 2.26 -14.59
C ARG A 296 -24.17 1.31 -14.51
N VAL A 297 -24.04 0.59 -13.40
CA VAL A 297 -23.11 -0.54 -13.24
C VAL A 297 -23.93 -1.78 -12.94
N GLN A 298 -23.79 -2.81 -13.77
CA GLN A 298 -24.42 -4.12 -13.53
C GLN A 298 -23.36 -5.11 -13.05
N VAL A 299 -23.55 -5.68 -11.86
CA VAL A 299 -22.64 -6.71 -11.35
C VAL A 299 -22.91 -8.02 -12.09
N LYS A 300 -21.85 -8.64 -12.60
CA LYS A 300 -21.90 -9.91 -13.32
C LYS A 300 -20.97 -10.94 -12.66
N PRO A 301 -21.25 -12.24 -12.80
CA PRO A 301 -20.27 -13.25 -12.41
C PRO A 301 -19.05 -13.21 -13.33
N ASN A 302 -18.15 -14.16 -13.19
CA ASN A 302 -16.96 -14.22 -14.02
C ASN A 302 -17.30 -14.53 -15.49
N ILE A 303 -16.39 -14.17 -16.39
CA ILE A 303 -16.53 -14.42 -17.82
C ILE A 303 -16.16 -15.87 -18.10
N GLN A 304 -17.04 -16.57 -18.81
CA GLN A 304 -16.82 -17.93 -19.27
C GLN A 304 -16.00 -17.95 -20.57
N GLU A 305 -16.39 -17.14 -21.56
CA GLU A 305 -15.70 -17.02 -22.86
C GLU A 305 -16.00 -15.67 -23.50
N PHE A 306 -15.04 -15.14 -24.26
CA PHE A 306 -15.24 -14.03 -25.19
C PHE A 306 -15.51 -14.52 -26.61
N THR A 307 -16.42 -13.84 -27.30
CA THR A 307 -16.57 -13.95 -28.76
C THR A 307 -15.93 -12.74 -29.43
N GLU A 308 -16.10 -12.58 -30.74
CA GLU A 308 -15.60 -11.41 -31.46
C GLU A 308 -16.15 -10.07 -30.94
N THR A 309 -17.37 -10.05 -30.40
CA THR A 309 -18.09 -8.80 -30.04
C THR A 309 -18.83 -8.87 -28.71
N SER A 310 -18.77 -10.00 -28.00
CA SER A 310 -19.57 -10.20 -26.78
C SER A 310 -18.82 -11.00 -25.71
N ALA A 311 -19.28 -10.90 -24.46
CA ALA A 311 -18.84 -11.74 -23.36
C ALA A 311 -19.98 -12.67 -22.91
N LEU A 312 -19.69 -13.96 -22.78
CA LEU A 312 -20.54 -14.95 -22.13
C LEU A 312 -20.12 -15.07 -20.67
N PHE A 313 -21.07 -14.92 -19.76
CA PHE A 313 -20.84 -14.99 -18.31
C PHE A 313 -21.20 -16.37 -17.76
N GLU A 314 -20.64 -16.73 -16.60
CA GLU A 314 -20.86 -18.04 -15.95
C GLU A 314 -22.32 -18.32 -15.55
N ASP A 315 -23.19 -17.31 -15.52
CA ASP A 315 -24.64 -17.47 -15.30
C ASP A 315 -25.42 -17.75 -16.61
N GLY A 316 -24.73 -17.86 -17.75
CA GLY A 316 -25.32 -18.06 -19.06
C GLY A 316 -25.79 -16.78 -19.75
N THR A 317 -25.65 -15.61 -19.11
CA THR A 317 -25.98 -14.33 -19.74
C THR A 317 -24.91 -13.93 -20.76
N ARG A 318 -25.35 -13.26 -21.84
CA ARG A 318 -24.47 -12.78 -22.91
C ARG A 318 -24.70 -11.28 -23.12
N GLU A 319 -23.62 -10.51 -23.19
CA GLU A 319 -23.67 -9.07 -23.41
C GLU A 319 -22.74 -8.66 -24.55
N ASP A 320 -23.23 -7.82 -25.46
CA ASP A 320 -22.41 -7.19 -26.50
C ASP A 320 -21.55 -6.08 -25.88
N ILE A 321 -20.25 -6.10 -26.16
CA ILE A 321 -19.25 -5.29 -25.46
C ILE A 321 -18.25 -4.69 -26.44
N ASP A 322 -17.96 -3.40 -26.26
CA ASP A 322 -17.02 -2.65 -27.10
C ASP A 322 -15.61 -2.61 -26.50
N ALA A 323 -15.53 -2.70 -25.16
CA ALA A 323 -14.26 -2.64 -24.45
C ALA A 323 -14.20 -3.48 -23.17
N VAL A 324 -12.98 -3.90 -22.82
CA VAL A 324 -12.68 -4.67 -21.59
C VAL A 324 -11.55 -4.00 -20.81
N VAL A 325 -11.75 -3.79 -19.52
CA VAL A 325 -10.74 -3.27 -18.59
C VAL A 325 -10.38 -4.34 -17.57
N PHE A 326 -9.17 -4.87 -17.64
CA PHE A 326 -8.64 -5.84 -16.69
C PHE A 326 -8.11 -5.12 -15.45
N ALA A 327 -8.91 -5.09 -14.38
CA ALA A 327 -8.52 -4.62 -13.04
C ALA A 327 -8.02 -5.80 -12.18
N THR A 328 -7.16 -6.63 -12.77
CA THR A 328 -6.69 -7.92 -12.23
C THR A 328 -5.48 -7.82 -11.31
N GLY A 329 -5.00 -6.60 -11.05
CA GLY A 329 -3.97 -6.31 -10.06
C GLY A 329 -2.56 -6.34 -10.63
N TYR A 330 -1.57 -6.51 -9.75
CA TYR A 330 -0.17 -6.33 -10.08
C TYR A 330 0.68 -7.48 -9.54
N SER A 331 1.83 -7.67 -10.18
CA SER A 331 2.93 -8.48 -9.68
C SER A 331 4.10 -7.59 -9.29
N PHE A 332 5.06 -8.16 -8.57
CA PHE A 332 6.31 -7.48 -8.26
C PHE A 332 7.49 -8.44 -8.35
N SER A 333 8.64 -7.88 -8.70
CA SER A 333 9.91 -8.59 -8.82
C SER A 333 11.07 -7.66 -8.47
N PHE A 334 12.27 -8.23 -8.29
CA PHE A 334 13.49 -7.49 -7.98
C PHE A 334 14.59 -7.87 -8.99
N PRO A 335 14.47 -7.45 -10.27
CA PRO A 335 15.40 -7.86 -11.32
C PRO A 335 16.85 -7.42 -11.04
N PHE A 336 17.05 -6.36 -10.25
CA PHE A 336 18.38 -5.89 -9.86
C PHE A 336 19.01 -6.69 -8.70
N LEU A 337 18.32 -7.67 -8.10
CA LEU A 337 18.78 -8.48 -6.95
C LEU A 337 18.85 -9.98 -7.26
N GLU A 338 19.18 -10.35 -8.50
CA GLU A 338 19.25 -11.75 -8.95
C GLU A 338 20.03 -12.64 -7.97
N GLY A 339 19.36 -13.65 -7.43
CA GLY A 339 19.94 -14.67 -6.54
C GLY A 339 19.81 -14.41 -5.03
N TYR A 340 19.51 -13.18 -4.58
CA TYR A 340 19.43 -12.88 -3.14
C TYR A 340 18.02 -12.96 -2.56
N VAL A 341 17.01 -12.60 -3.34
CA VAL A 341 15.61 -12.61 -2.91
C VAL A 341 14.75 -13.18 -4.02
N LYS A 342 14.12 -14.33 -3.75
CA LYS A 342 13.21 -14.99 -4.68
C LYS A 342 11.78 -14.55 -4.40
N VAL A 343 11.12 -13.99 -5.43
CA VAL A 343 9.68 -13.74 -5.42
C VAL A 343 9.01 -14.78 -6.30
N VAL A 344 8.06 -15.54 -5.75
CA VAL A 344 7.27 -16.52 -6.51
C VAL A 344 5.80 -16.20 -6.28
N GLU A 345 5.08 -15.83 -7.35
CA GLU A 345 3.66 -15.48 -7.26
C GLU A 345 3.33 -14.43 -6.18
N ASN A 346 4.13 -13.34 -6.13
CA ASN A 346 4.06 -12.28 -5.12
C ASN A 346 4.37 -12.74 -3.68
N GLN A 347 4.86 -13.95 -3.47
CA GLN A 347 5.34 -14.40 -2.15
C GLN A 347 6.83 -14.14 -2.03
N VAL A 348 7.22 -13.53 -0.91
CA VAL A 348 8.61 -13.22 -0.57
C VAL A 348 8.86 -13.56 0.90
N SER A 349 9.99 -14.19 1.20
CA SER A 349 10.38 -14.55 2.57
C SER A 349 11.27 -13.44 3.16
N LEU A 350 10.65 -12.51 3.88
CA LEU A 350 11.33 -11.41 4.55
C LEU A 350 10.88 -11.32 6.01
N TYR A 351 11.84 -11.28 6.93
CA TYR A 351 11.57 -11.07 8.35
C TYR A 351 10.87 -9.74 8.56
N LYS A 352 9.66 -9.80 9.13
CA LYS A 352 8.72 -8.67 9.25
C LYS A 352 8.50 -7.89 7.95
N TYR A 353 8.60 -8.53 6.78
CA TYR A 353 8.52 -7.87 5.45
C TYR A 353 9.63 -6.83 5.17
N VAL A 354 10.75 -6.88 5.90
CA VAL A 354 11.86 -5.93 5.76
C VAL A 354 13.17 -6.62 5.42
N PHE A 355 13.59 -7.64 6.18
CA PHE A 355 14.94 -8.19 6.06
C PHE A 355 14.97 -9.59 5.44
N PRO A 356 15.82 -9.85 4.43
CA PRO A 356 16.12 -11.21 4.01
C PRO A 356 16.89 -11.96 5.11
N VAL A 357 16.61 -13.26 5.27
CA VAL A 357 17.18 -14.08 6.36
C VAL A 357 18.47 -14.81 5.99
N ASP A 358 18.77 -14.90 4.69
CA ASP A 358 19.92 -15.62 4.13
C ASP A 358 21.20 -14.76 4.01
N LEU A 359 21.26 -13.62 4.70
CA LEU A 359 22.41 -12.72 4.66
C LEU A 359 23.27 -12.83 5.92
N GLU A 360 24.59 -12.87 5.71
CA GLU A 360 25.60 -12.87 6.77
C GLU A 360 25.65 -11.54 7.53
N LYS A 361 25.28 -10.44 6.85
CA LYS A 361 25.19 -9.09 7.40
C LYS A 361 23.82 -8.48 7.08
N PRO A 362 23.12 -7.86 8.04
CA PRO A 362 21.78 -7.31 7.85
C PRO A 362 21.84 -5.91 7.20
N THR A 363 22.46 -5.80 6.02
CA THR A 363 22.72 -4.52 5.31
C THR A 363 21.85 -4.34 4.05
N LEU A 364 20.80 -5.14 3.89
CA LEU A 364 19.79 -4.98 2.84
C LEU A 364 18.40 -5.03 3.48
N ALA A 365 17.56 -4.04 3.19
CA ALA A 365 16.20 -3.99 3.69
C ALA A 365 15.20 -3.52 2.62
N PHE A 366 14.00 -4.06 2.67
CA PHE A 366 12.88 -3.78 1.80
C PHE A 366 11.86 -2.90 2.53
N ILE A 367 11.49 -1.78 1.93
CA ILE A 367 10.58 -0.80 2.53
C ILE A 367 9.33 -0.68 1.67
N GLY A 368 8.16 -0.75 2.29
CA GLY A 368 6.87 -0.60 1.60
C GLY A 368 6.43 -1.84 0.81
N PHE A 369 7.03 -3.02 1.07
CA PHE A 369 6.62 -4.29 0.47
C PHE A 369 5.56 -5.00 1.31
N ILE A 370 4.48 -4.27 1.57
CA ILE A 370 3.42 -4.68 2.50
C ILE A 370 2.10 -4.03 2.10
N GLN A 371 0.98 -4.72 2.33
CA GLN A 371 -0.37 -4.22 2.09
C GLN A 371 -1.17 -4.16 3.41
N PRO A 372 -1.10 -3.02 4.11
CA PRO A 372 -1.81 -2.87 5.37
C PRO A 372 -3.31 -2.65 5.21
N LEU A 373 -4.09 -3.08 6.20
CA LEU A 373 -5.39 -2.47 6.50
C LEU A 373 -5.16 -1.11 7.17
N GLY A 374 -4.70 -0.13 6.39
CA GLY A 374 -4.29 1.20 6.83
C GLY A 374 -3.41 1.89 5.79
N ALA A 375 -2.71 2.96 6.19
CA ALA A 375 -1.83 3.71 5.29
C ALA A 375 -0.42 3.10 5.23
N ILE A 376 0.18 3.08 4.03
CA ILE A 376 1.53 2.53 3.80
C ILE A 376 2.65 3.50 4.18
N MET A 377 2.41 4.82 4.10
CA MET A 377 3.41 5.86 4.35
C MET A 377 3.97 5.81 5.79
N PRO A 378 3.14 5.82 6.85
CA PRO A 378 3.66 5.70 8.23
C PRO A 378 4.29 4.34 8.51
N ILE A 379 3.83 3.26 7.85
CA ILE A 379 4.48 1.96 7.94
C ILE A 379 5.87 1.98 7.33
N SER A 380 6.01 2.55 6.12
CA SER A 380 7.30 2.69 5.45
C SER A 380 8.26 3.52 6.30
N GLU A 381 7.77 4.61 6.91
CA GLU A 381 8.57 5.41 7.84
C GLU A 381 9.06 4.57 9.03
N MET A 382 8.17 3.78 9.65
CA MET A 382 8.53 2.90 10.77
C MET A 382 9.57 1.84 10.36
N GLN A 383 9.39 1.24 9.18
CA GLN A 383 10.36 0.30 8.61
C GLN A 383 11.72 0.97 8.37
N CYS A 384 11.75 2.19 7.83
CA CYS A 384 12.99 2.95 7.62
C CYS A 384 13.70 3.29 8.93
N ARG A 385 12.97 3.75 9.95
CA ARG A 385 13.52 4.04 11.28
C ARG A 385 14.15 2.78 11.89
N TRP A 386 13.51 1.63 11.75
CA TRP A 386 14.07 0.37 12.24
C TRP A 386 15.28 -0.07 11.42
N ALA A 387 15.18 -0.04 10.09
CA ALA A 387 16.23 -0.52 9.19
C ALA A 387 17.55 0.24 9.36
N THR A 388 17.49 1.57 9.40
CA THR A 388 18.67 2.44 9.58
C THR A 388 19.40 2.19 10.90
N ARG A 389 18.65 1.92 11.97
CA ARG A 389 19.24 1.57 13.27
C ARG A 389 19.83 0.16 13.31
N VAL A 390 19.26 -0.78 12.56
CA VAL A 390 19.89 -2.10 12.34
C VAL A 390 21.20 -1.96 11.57
N PHE A 391 21.24 -1.13 10.52
CA PHE A 391 22.48 -0.87 9.76
C PHE A 391 23.60 -0.25 10.60
N LYS A 392 23.24 0.58 11.60
CA LYS A 392 24.18 1.13 12.58
C LYS A 392 24.55 0.15 13.70
N GLY A 393 23.86 -0.99 13.81
CA GLY A 393 24.02 -1.95 14.90
C GLY A 393 23.44 -1.48 16.24
N LEU A 394 22.65 -0.41 16.26
CA LEU A 394 21.93 0.07 17.45
C LEU A 394 20.75 -0.84 17.80
N ASN A 395 20.20 -1.52 16.79
CA ASN A 395 19.22 -2.59 16.93
C ASN A 395 19.79 -3.86 16.29
N LYS A 396 19.55 -5.02 16.89
CA LYS A 396 20.02 -6.32 16.38
C LYS A 396 18.83 -7.15 15.91
N LEU A 397 19.01 -7.85 14.78
CA LEU A 397 18.07 -8.89 14.36
C LEU A 397 18.27 -10.13 15.25
N PRO A 398 17.21 -10.91 15.50
CA PRO A 398 17.35 -12.18 16.19
C PRO A 398 18.09 -13.21 15.32
N PRO A 399 18.48 -14.37 15.90
CA PRO A 399 19.02 -15.49 15.14
C PRO A 399 18.15 -15.89 13.94
N ARG A 400 18.79 -16.44 12.89
CA ARG A 400 18.11 -16.86 11.65
C ARG A 400 16.91 -17.77 11.88
N HIS A 401 17.04 -18.77 12.76
CA HIS A 401 15.96 -19.72 13.03
C HIS A 401 14.71 -19.04 13.62
N ASP A 402 14.89 -18.02 14.47
CA ASP A 402 13.78 -17.23 15.02
C ASP A 402 13.11 -16.36 13.94
N MET A 403 13.91 -15.79 13.03
CA MET A 403 13.38 -15.03 11.90
C MET A 403 12.57 -15.93 10.95
N GLU A 404 13.06 -17.13 10.65
CA GLU A 404 12.37 -18.13 9.83
C GLU A 404 11.08 -18.62 10.50
N ALA A 405 11.10 -18.82 11.83
CA ALA A 405 9.91 -19.17 12.60
C ALA A 405 8.86 -18.06 12.57
N ASP A 406 9.24 -16.79 12.72
CA ASP A 406 8.34 -15.62 12.58
C ASP A 406 7.72 -15.56 11.18
N ILE A 407 8.54 -15.72 10.12
CA ILE A 407 8.07 -15.73 8.74
C ILE A 407 7.04 -16.84 8.53
N LYS A 408 7.36 -18.07 8.99
CA LYS A 408 6.47 -19.23 8.86
C LYS A 408 5.15 -18.98 9.60
N HIS A 409 5.22 -18.52 10.85
CA HIS A 409 4.05 -18.24 11.66
C HIS A 409 3.14 -17.19 11.01
N LYS A 410 3.70 -16.06 10.55
CA LYS A 410 2.91 -15.02 9.85
C LYS A 410 2.30 -15.52 8.55
N ARG A 411 2.99 -16.39 7.82
CA ARG A 411 2.48 -16.98 6.58
C ARG A 411 1.31 -17.93 6.86
N GLU A 412 1.38 -18.71 7.94
CA GLU A 412 0.29 -19.58 8.41
C GLU A 412 -0.91 -18.77 8.90
N GLU A 413 -0.69 -17.74 9.73
CA GLU A 413 -1.77 -16.83 10.17
C GLU A 413 -2.47 -16.15 8.99
N MET A 414 -1.69 -15.65 8.04
CA MET A 414 -2.23 -15.02 6.83
C MET A 414 -2.99 -16.02 5.96
N ALA A 415 -2.48 -17.25 5.77
CA ALA A 415 -3.16 -18.28 4.99
C ALA A 415 -4.46 -18.77 5.65
N ASN A 416 -4.51 -18.80 6.97
CA ASN A 416 -5.71 -19.16 7.73
C ASN A 416 -6.79 -18.07 7.66
N ARG A 417 -6.39 -16.80 7.56
CA ARG A 417 -7.30 -15.66 7.54
C ARG A 417 -7.72 -15.27 6.13
N TYR A 418 -6.76 -15.07 5.22
CA TYR A 418 -7.03 -14.46 3.92
C TYR A 418 -7.30 -15.49 2.82
N VAL A 419 -8.22 -15.16 1.92
CA VAL A 419 -8.52 -15.96 0.73
C VAL A 419 -7.25 -16.12 -0.11
N ALA A 420 -6.89 -17.37 -0.42
CA ALA A 420 -5.74 -17.71 -1.27
C ALA A 420 -5.81 -16.99 -2.64
N SER A 421 -4.92 -16.01 -2.82
CA SER A 421 -4.80 -15.21 -4.04
C SER A 421 -3.43 -14.51 -4.06
N ARG A 422 -2.87 -14.29 -5.26
CA ARG A 422 -1.63 -13.53 -5.47
C ARG A 422 -1.68 -12.09 -4.94
N ARG A 423 -2.86 -11.56 -4.62
CA ARG A 423 -3.04 -10.24 -3.99
C ARG A 423 -2.88 -10.26 -2.46
N HIS A 424 -3.02 -11.42 -1.82
CA HIS A 424 -3.02 -11.55 -0.36
C HIS A 424 -1.79 -12.28 0.15
N THR A 425 -0.60 -11.77 -0.20
CA THR A 425 0.69 -12.40 0.16
C THR A 425 1.49 -11.58 1.16
N ILE A 426 1.08 -10.35 1.44
CA ILE A 426 1.86 -9.37 2.23
C ILE A 426 0.94 -8.53 3.14
N GLN A 427 -0.16 -9.12 3.64
CA GLN A 427 -1.21 -8.35 4.32
C GLN A 427 -0.90 -8.21 5.81
N VAL A 428 -1.12 -7.02 6.36
CA VAL A 428 -1.01 -6.79 7.82
C VAL A 428 -2.13 -5.92 8.36
N ASP A 429 -2.44 -6.08 9.64
CA ASP A 429 -3.26 -5.13 10.37
C ASP A 429 -2.36 -3.95 10.84
N TYR A 430 -2.82 -2.71 10.61
CA TYR A 430 -2.01 -1.51 10.84
C TYR A 430 -1.47 -1.38 12.27
N ILE A 431 -2.33 -1.41 13.30
CA ILE A 431 -1.90 -1.18 14.70
C ILE A 431 -0.96 -2.30 15.19
N PRO A 432 -1.29 -3.60 15.05
CA PRO A 432 -0.39 -4.67 15.50
C PRO A 432 0.99 -4.59 14.86
N TYR A 433 1.07 -4.34 13.55
CA TYR A 433 2.35 -4.25 12.84
C TYR A 433 3.16 -3.00 13.23
N MET A 434 2.51 -1.83 13.33
CA MET A 434 3.15 -0.61 13.79
C MET A 434 3.68 -0.75 15.22
N ASP A 435 2.90 -1.34 16.12
CA ASP A 435 3.33 -1.62 17.49
C ASP A 435 4.45 -2.65 17.57
N GLU A 436 4.43 -3.68 16.71
CA GLU A 436 5.48 -4.69 16.61
C GLU A 436 6.84 -4.06 16.26
N LEU A 437 6.88 -3.20 15.24
CA LEU A 437 8.10 -2.46 14.87
C LEU A 437 8.46 -1.39 15.91
N ALA A 438 7.46 -0.71 16.48
CA ALA A 438 7.68 0.27 17.53
C ALA A 438 8.29 -0.34 18.80
N CYS A 439 7.98 -1.60 19.11
CA CYS A 439 8.65 -2.37 20.16
C CYS A 439 10.13 -2.62 19.83
N GLN A 440 10.45 -3.02 18.59
CA GLN A 440 11.85 -3.21 18.17
C GLN A 440 12.67 -1.93 18.32
N LEU A 441 12.03 -0.78 18.04
CA LEU A 441 12.63 0.55 18.14
C LEU A 441 12.64 1.16 19.55
N GLY A 442 11.83 0.64 20.47
CA GLY A 442 11.60 1.26 21.79
C GLY A 442 10.77 2.55 21.75
N VAL A 443 9.98 2.76 20.70
CA VAL A 443 9.15 3.97 20.48
C VAL A 443 7.66 3.74 20.70
N LYS A 444 7.24 2.51 21.03
CA LYS A 444 5.84 2.20 21.37
C LYS A 444 5.42 3.00 22.61
N PRO A 445 4.34 3.79 22.56
CA PRO A 445 3.88 4.55 23.72
C PRO A 445 3.49 3.60 24.86
N SER A 446 3.84 3.98 26.10
CA SER A 446 3.44 3.23 27.29
C SER A 446 2.18 3.87 27.87
N LEU A 447 1.03 3.23 27.66
CA LEU A 447 -0.25 3.71 28.19
C LEU A 447 -0.24 3.83 29.73
N PRO A 448 0.25 2.86 30.51
CA PRO A 448 0.31 3.01 31.97
C PRO A 448 1.15 4.22 32.41
N ALA A 449 2.29 4.46 31.77
CA ALA A 449 3.11 5.62 32.07
C ALA A 449 2.40 6.93 31.70
N LEU A 450 1.75 6.98 30.54
CA LEU A 450 0.96 8.14 30.12
C LEU A 450 -0.21 8.42 31.07
N PHE A 451 -0.90 7.40 31.58
CA PHE A 451 -1.98 7.62 32.56
C PHE A 451 -1.47 8.24 33.87
N LEU A 452 -0.20 8.04 34.22
CA LEU A 452 0.42 8.64 35.41
C LEU A 452 0.92 10.06 35.13
N THR A 453 1.45 10.34 33.94
CA THR A 453 2.13 11.62 33.64
C THR A 453 1.28 12.61 32.86
N ASP A 454 0.40 12.14 31.97
CA ASP A 454 -0.50 12.95 31.14
C ASP A 454 -1.80 12.19 30.81
N PRO A 455 -2.76 12.16 31.75
CA PRO A 455 -4.01 11.41 31.58
C PRO A 455 -4.83 11.85 30.35
N LYS A 456 -4.76 13.13 29.98
CA LYS A 456 -5.47 13.67 28.82
C LYS A 456 -4.91 13.06 27.53
N LEU A 457 -3.59 13.03 27.38
CA LEU A 457 -2.95 12.38 26.25
C LEU A 457 -3.18 10.86 26.28
N ALA A 458 -3.12 10.22 27.45
CA ALA A 458 -3.36 8.78 27.60
C ALA A 458 -4.74 8.37 27.07
N LEU A 459 -5.77 9.15 27.41
CA LEU A 459 -7.14 8.90 26.96
C LEU A 459 -7.26 9.03 25.44
N GLU A 460 -6.65 10.07 24.84
CA GLU A 460 -6.68 10.27 23.39
C GLU A 460 -5.87 9.20 22.64
N VAL A 461 -4.74 8.75 23.18
CA VAL A 461 -3.95 7.64 22.62
C VAL A 461 -4.73 6.32 22.67
N LEU A 462 -5.50 6.07 23.74
CA LEU A 462 -6.27 4.84 23.92
C LEU A 462 -7.56 4.82 23.08
N LEU A 463 -8.37 5.88 23.19
CA LEU A 463 -9.73 5.93 22.63
C LEU A 463 -9.80 6.64 21.27
N GLY A 464 -8.88 7.56 21.00
CA GLY A 464 -8.79 8.27 19.73
C GLY A 464 -8.19 7.42 18.61
N PRO A 465 -8.12 7.97 17.39
CA PRO A 465 -7.44 7.32 16.28
C PRO A 465 -5.97 7.06 16.61
N CYS A 466 -5.47 5.89 16.21
CA CYS A 466 -4.07 5.50 16.34
C CYS A 466 -3.22 6.19 15.27
N THR A 467 -3.09 7.50 15.36
CA THR A 467 -2.37 8.32 14.38
C THR A 467 -0.85 8.09 14.46
N PRO A 468 -0.11 8.28 13.35
CA PRO A 468 1.36 8.07 13.30
C PRO A 468 2.14 8.88 14.35
N TYR A 469 1.63 10.05 14.75
CA TYR A 469 2.23 10.93 15.77
C TYR A 469 2.55 10.21 17.09
N GLN A 470 1.73 9.20 17.46
CA GLN A 470 1.90 8.44 18.69
C GLN A 470 3.27 7.75 18.80
N TYR A 471 3.88 7.42 17.67
CA TYR A 471 5.18 6.75 17.59
C TYR A 471 6.38 7.71 17.62
N ARG A 472 6.12 9.00 17.88
CA ARG A 472 7.13 10.04 18.14
C ARG A 472 7.03 10.62 19.56
N LEU A 473 6.18 10.04 20.42
CA LEU A 473 6.02 10.45 21.83
C LEU A 473 7.21 10.08 22.71
N ARG A 474 7.96 9.02 22.37
CA ARG A 474 9.09 8.53 23.15
C ARG A 474 10.10 7.78 22.29
N GLY A 475 11.26 7.49 22.88
CA GLY A 475 12.33 6.73 22.25
C GLY A 475 13.10 7.56 21.20
N PRO A 476 13.91 6.91 20.36
CA PRO A 476 14.71 7.59 19.35
C PRO A 476 13.86 8.40 18.35
N GLY A 477 14.29 9.64 18.09
CA GLY A 477 13.62 10.55 17.16
C GLY A 477 12.29 11.10 17.68
N THR A 478 12.18 11.39 18.99
CA THR A 478 10.99 12.10 19.51
C THR A 478 10.74 13.41 18.78
N TRP A 479 9.46 13.79 18.66
CA TRP A 479 9.06 15.06 18.05
C TRP A 479 8.28 15.90 19.07
N GLN A 480 8.73 17.13 19.32
CA GLN A 480 8.12 18.01 20.32
C GLN A 480 6.64 18.30 20.04
N GLY A 481 6.26 18.41 18.77
CA GLY A 481 4.87 18.64 18.35
C GLY A 481 3.95 17.42 18.43
N ALA A 482 4.46 16.23 18.75
CA ALA A 482 3.68 14.98 18.70
C ALA A 482 2.47 15.01 19.63
N ARG A 483 2.67 15.52 20.86
CA ARG A 483 1.59 15.65 21.85
C ARG A 483 0.48 16.57 21.35
N GLU A 484 0.86 17.75 20.85
CA GLU A 484 -0.10 18.74 20.37
C GLU A 484 -0.87 18.20 19.16
N ALA A 485 -0.17 17.62 18.18
CA ALA A 485 -0.79 17.03 16.99
C ALA A 485 -1.82 15.95 17.33
N ILE A 486 -1.56 15.11 18.33
CA ILE A 486 -2.52 14.09 18.80
C ILE A 486 -3.75 14.76 19.43
N LEU A 487 -3.55 15.76 20.28
CA LEU A 487 -4.65 16.42 20.98
C LEU A 487 -5.52 17.28 20.05
N THR A 488 -4.97 17.80 18.95
CA THR A 488 -5.69 18.64 17.97
C THR A 488 -6.17 17.88 16.73
N GLN A 489 -5.89 16.57 16.62
CA GLN A 489 -6.20 15.79 15.41
C GLN A 489 -7.68 15.85 15.01
N ARG A 490 -8.61 15.83 15.98
CA ARG A 490 -10.06 15.95 15.70
C ARG A 490 -10.43 17.30 15.09
N GLN A 491 -9.81 18.38 15.58
CA GLN A 491 -10.04 19.73 15.03
C GLN A 491 -9.56 19.79 13.59
N ARG A 492 -8.37 19.23 13.31
CA ARG A 492 -7.82 19.20 11.95
C ARG A 492 -8.63 18.32 10.99
N ILE A 493 -9.36 17.31 11.48
CA ILE A 493 -10.29 16.51 10.67
C ILE A 493 -11.55 17.30 10.28
N ILE A 494 -12.03 18.18 11.14
CA ILE A 494 -13.29 18.91 10.93
C ILE A 494 -13.09 20.22 10.15
N GLN A 495 -11.88 20.79 10.19
CA GLN A 495 -11.44 21.88 9.32
C GLN A 495 -11.24 21.39 7.89
#